data_AF-A0A9E0XBI2-F1
#
_entry.id   AF-A0A9E0XBI2-F1
#
_cell.length_a   1.000
_cell.length_b   1.000
_cell.length_c   1.000
_cell.angle_alpha   90.00
_cell.angle_beta   90.00
_cell.angle_gamma   90.00
#
_symmetry.space_group_name_H-M   'P 1'
#
loop_
_entity.id
_entity.type
_entity.pdbx_description
1 polymer ?
#
loop_
_entity_poly.entity_id
_entity_poly.type
_entity_poly.pdbx_seq_one_letter_code
_entity_poly.pdbx_strand_id
1 'polypeptide(L)'
;MGDDYNDHPEPTPPPKPPLSRTPSWLLLGFIVGALFVWLLPKAERAVEAPALTKPAARTPAPAPRLDLNKIDAVFASWGEHAVWDHDVTQVALWDSETNEFSQFYEVVRANGNYYYRPLDRLTWPILTHGEDLPDSPLRFTETEAMRKTWLREKEHENWTILRDAMTKRPENEPVQKP
;
A
#
# COMPACT_ATOMS: atom_id res chain seq x y z
N MET A 1 -9.85 -17.79 90.40
CA MET A 1 -9.17 -16.54 90.03
C MET A 1 -8.59 -16.76 88.64
N GLY A 2 -9.13 -16.08 87.62
CA GLY A 2 -8.42 -15.78 86.37
C GLY A 2 -8.45 -16.82 85.25
N ASP A 3 -9.63 -17.06 84.69
CA ASP A 3 -10.02 -16.81 83.29
C ASP A 3 -8.91 -16.53 82.26
N ASP A 4 -9.08 -17.17 81.10
CA ASP A 4 -8.89 -16.61 79.74
C ASP A 4 -7.47 -16.16 79.32
N TYR A 5 -6.88 -16.81 78.32
CA TYR A 5 -6.83 -16.22 76.99
C TYR A 5 -6.34 -17.25 75.97
N ASN A 6 -7.24 -17.51 75.04
CA ASN A 6 -7.11 -18.35 73.87
C ASN A 6 -6.21 -17.65 72.84
N ASP A 7 -4.91 -17.95 72.83
CA ASP A 7 -3.97 -17.34 71.87
C ASP A 7 -4.03 -18.12 70.54
N HIS A 8 -5.04 -17.79 69.73
CA HIS A 8 -5.11 -18.23 68.33
C HIS A 8 -3.99 -17.52 67.57
N PRO A 9 -3.04 -18.22 66.93
CA PRO A 9 -2.14 -17.54 65.99
C PRO A 9 -2.97 -17.06 64.80
N GLU A 10 -3.21 -15.75 64.77
CA GLU A 10 -3.89 -15.07 63.67
C GLU A 10 -3.15 -15.36 62.35
N PRO A 11 -3.80 -15.96 61.33
CA PRO A 11 -3.12 -16.24 60.08
C PRO A 11 -2.84 -14.92 59.36
N THR A 12 -1.56 -14.54 59.34
CA THR A 12 -1.05 -13.40 58.55
C THR A 12 -1.59 -13.47 57.12
N PRO A 13 -2.24 -12.42 56.58
CA PRO A 13 -2.74 -12.46 55.21
C PRO A 13 -1.57 -12.61 54.23
N PRO A 14 -1.73 -13.40 53.15
CA PRO A 14 -0.67 -13.58 52.18
C PRO A 14 -0.36 -12.24 51.48
N PRO A 15 0.91 -11.99 51.10
CA PRO A 15 1.28 -10.80 50.34
C PRO A 15 0.51 -10.75 49.02
N LYS A 16 -0.07 -9.59 48.70
CA LYS A 16 -0.83 -9.37 47.47
C LYS A 16 0.07 -9.64 46.26
N PRO A 17 -0.38 -10.41 45.24
CA PRO A 17 0.40 -10.64 44.04
C PRO A 17 0.69 -9.30 43.34
N PRO A 18 1.92 -9.10 42.79
CA PRO A 18 2.22 -7.88 42.06
C PRO A 18 1.24 -7.77 40.87
N LEU A 19 0.64 -6.59 40.71
CA LEU A 19 -0.23 -6.27 39.59
C LEU A 19 0.42 -6.77 38.31
N SER A 20 -0.35 -7.59 37.57
CA SER A 20 0.03 -8.20 36.31
C SER A 20 0.78 -7.19 35.45
N ARG A 21 2.09 -7.42 35.35
CA ARG A 21 2.95 -6.75 34.37
C ARG A 21 2.52 -7.34 33.03
N THR A 22 1.44 -6.80 32.46
CA THR A 22 1.05 -7.11 31.10
C THR A 22 2.30 -6.92 30.23
N PRO A 23 2.68 -7.92 29.43
CA PRO A 23 3.90 -7.81 28.63
C PRO A 23 3.72 -6.61 27.71
N SER A 24 4.57 -5.59 27.90
CA SER A 24 4.51 -4.29 27.22
C SER A 24 4.39 -4.39 25.70
N TRP A 25 4.77 -5.53 25.13
CA TRP A 25 4.65 -5.86 23.71
C TRP A 25 3.21 -6.00 23.21
N LEU A 26 2.30 -6.55 24.03
CA LEU A 26 0.88 -6.64 23.64
C LEU A 26 0.24 -5.25 23.57
N LEU A 27 0.57 -4.39 24.53
CA LEU A 27 0.06 -3.02 24.58
C LEU A 27 0.65 -2.18 23.43
N LEU A 28 1.91 -2.40 23.09
CA LEU A 28 2.55 -1.77 21.94
C LEU A 28 1.90 -2.20 20.62
N GLY A 29 1.71 -3.52 20.41
CA GLY A 29 1.03 -4.04 19.24
C GLY A 29 -0.40 -3.54 19.10
N PHE A 30 -1.11 -3.40 20.24
CA PHE A 30 -2.45 -2.83 20.26
C PHE A 30 -2.47 -1.34 19.89
N ILE A 31 -1.56 -0.52 20.44
CA ILE A 31 -1.48 0.91 20.11
C ILE A 31 -1.15 1.09 18.62
N VAL A 32 -0.17 0.33 18.09
CA VAL A 32 0.21 0.39 16.67
C VAL A 32 -0.95 -0.05 15.78
N GLY A 33 -1.63 -1.15 16.12
CA GLY A 33 -2.80 -1.62 15.39
C GLY A 33 -3.97 -0.63 15.43
N ALA A 34 -4.24 -0.01 16.58
CA ALA A 34 -5.27 1.01 16.72
C ALA A 34 -4.96 2.25 15.89
N LEU A 35 -3.69 2.69 15.87
CA LEU A 35 -3.25 3.80 15.02
C LEU A 35 -3.41 3.48 13.54
N PHE A 36 -3.07 2.26 13.13
CA PHE A 36 -3.22 1.80 11.76
C PHE A 36 -4.69 1.78 11.32
N VAL A 37 -5.59 1.26 12.16
CA VAL A 37 -7.05 1.29 11.92
C VAL A 37 -7.59 2.72 11.90
N TRP A 38 -7.03 3.61 12.72
CA TRP A 38 -7.43 5.02 12.74
C TRP A 38 -6.96 5.79 11.51
N LEU A 39 -5.82 5.41 10.94
CA LEU A 39 -5.26 6.01 9.72
C LEU A 39 -5.87 5.43 8.44
N LEU A 40 -6.53 4.28 8.52
CA LEU A 40 -7.24 3.68 7.39
C LEU A 40 -8.43 4.60 7.00
N PRO A 41 -8.55 5.00 5.72
CA PRO A 41 -9.71 5.74 5.25
C PRO A 41 -10.96 4.91 5.55
N LYS A 42 -11.97 5.58 6.13
CA LYS A 42 -13.21 4.95 6.55
C LYS A 42 -13.87 4.33 5.32
N ALA A 43 -13.73 3.01 5.17
CA ALA A 43 -14.44 2.28 4.14
C ALA A 43 -15.93 2.54 4.36
N GLU A 44 -16.56 3.25 3.43
CA GLU A 44 -18.01 3.37 3.39
C GLU A 44 -18.54 1.95 3.28
N ARG A 45 -19.02 1.42 4.41
CA ARG A 45 -19.69 0.14 4.49
C ARG A 45 -20.96 0.31 3.68
N ALA A 46 -20.91 -0.08 2.41
CA ALA A 46 -22.08 -0.35 1.61
C ALA A 46 -22.82 -1.50 2.30
N VAL A 47 -23.67 -1.13 3.26
CA VAL A 47 -24.74 -2.00 3.73
C VAL A 47 -25.69 -2.09 2.54
N GLU A 48 -25.45 -3.09 1.69
CA GLU A 48 -26.46 -3.58 0.76
C GLU A 48 -27.59 -4.18 1.61
N ALA A 49 -28.47 -3.31 2.08
CA ALA A 49 -29.84 -3.70 2.36
C ALA A 49 -30.54 -3.80 1.00
N PRO A 50 -31.18 -4.94 0.65
CA PRO A 50 -31.97 -5.02 -0.57
C PRO A 50 -33.28 -4.27 -0.33
N ALA A 51 -33.23 -2.95 -0.40
CA ALA A 51 -34.42 -2.12 -0.51
C ALA A 51 -34.63 -1.82 -1.99
N LEU A 52 -35.60 -2.54 -2.59
CA LEU A 52 -36.20 -2.21 -3.87
C LEU A 52 -36.61 -0.73 -3.85
N THR A 53 -35.78 0.16 -4.42
CA THR A 53 -36.20 1.54 -4.68
C THR A 53 -35.57 2.01 -5.98
N LYS A 54 -36.47 2.35 -6.91
CA LYS A 54 -36.37 3.17 -8.11
C LYS A 54 -34.98 3.78 -8.35
N PRO A 55 -34.39 3.67 -9.57
CA PRO A 55 -33.08 4.25 -9.85
C PRO A 55 -33.11 5.75 -9.54
N ALA A 56 -32.51 6.13 -8.42
CA ALA A 56 -32.12 7.51 -8.22
C ALA A 56 -31.10 7.80 -9.31
N ALA A 57 -31.40 8.78 -10.15
CA ALA A 57 -30.43 9.32 -11.09
C ALA A 57 -29.17 9.63 -10.28
N ARG A 58 -28.10 8.85 -10.52
CA ARG A 58 -26.79 9.18 -9.97
C ARG A 58 -26.51 10.59 -10.44
N THR A 59 -26.44 11.53 -9.50
CA THR A 59 -25.84 12.83 -9.78
C THR A 59 -24.48 12.51 -10.39
N PRO A 60 -24.19 12.92 -11.64
CA PRO A 60 -22.88 12.70 -12.22
C PRO A 60 -21.87 13.28 -11.24
N ALA A 61 -20.89 12.46 -10.85
CA ALA A 61 -19.77 12.92 -10.05
C ALA A 61 -19.22 14.19 -10.72
N PRO A 62 -18.89 15.25 -9.95
CA PRO A 62 -18.31 16.45 -10.51
C PRO A 62 -17.16 16.04 -11.43
N ALA A 63 -17.19 16.51 -12.68
CA ALA A 63 -16.10 16.25 -13.60
C ALA A 63 -14.79 16.67 -12.92
N PRO A 64 -13.74 15.84 -12.94
CA PRO A 64 -12.47 16.18 -12.33
C PRO A 64 -12.03 17.55 -12.84
N ARG A 65 -11.70 18.45 -11.91
CA ARG A 65 -11.29 19.82 -12.25
C ARG A 65 -10.02 19.72 -13.08
N LEU A 66 -10.15 19.97 -14.37
CA LEU A 66 -9.05 19.93 -15.32
C LEU A 66 -8.15 21.14 -15.07
N ASP A 67 -7.08 20.97 -14.29
CA ASP A 67 -6.09 22.02 -14.06
C ASP A 67 -4.89 21.85 -15.00
N LEU A 68 -5.08 22.28 -16.25
CA LEU A 68 -4.06 22.20 -17.30
C LEU A 68 -2.78 22.97 -16.94
N ASN A 69 -2.90 24.06 -16.19
CA ASN A 69 -1.74 24.88 -15.80
C ASN A 69 -0.88 24.16 -14.78
N LYS A 70 -1.51 23.47 -13.82
CA LYS A 70 -0.80 22.66 -12.83
C LYS A 70 -0.03 21.52 -13.50
N ILE A 71 -0.69 20.75 -14.37
CA ILE A 71 0.00 19.65 -15.05
C ILE A 71 1.13 20.17 -15.95
N ASP A 72 0.93 21.30 -16.65
CA ASP A 72 1.97 21.86 -17.51
C ASP A 72 3.22 22.28 -16.71
N ALA A 73 3.04 22.98 -15.60
CA ALA A 73 4.15 23.39 -14.72
C ALA A 73 4.89 22.19 -14.10
N VAL A 74 4.13 21.18 -13.66
CA VAL A 74 4.71 19.96 -13.07
C VAL A 74 5.44 19.15 -14.14
N PHE A 75 4.85 18.99 -15.32
CA PHE A 75 5.45 18.24 -16.42
C PHE A 75 6.70 18.93 -16.97
N ALA A 76 6.74 20.27 -16.99
CA ALA A 76 7.96 21.00 -17.34
C ALA A 76 9.13 20.71 -16.38
N SER A 77 8.84 20.38 -15.11
CA SER A 77 9.86 20.13 -14.09
C SER A 77 10.28 18.66 -14.01
N TRP A 78 9.37 17.73 -14.30
CA TRP A 78 9.57 16.29 -14.07
C TRP A 78 9.49 15.44 -15.35
N GLY A 79 9.07 16.03 -16.47
CA GLY A 79 8.81 15.33 -17.74
C GLY A 79 10.04 14.69 -18.38
N GLU A 80 11.24 14.98 -17.90
CA GLU A 80 12.48 14.32 -18.33
C GLU A 80 12.49 12.81 -18.01
N HIS A 81 11.73 12.39 -16.99
CA HIS A 81 11.57 10.99 -16.60
C HIS A 81 10.42 10.28 -17.35
N ALA A 82 9.73 10.97 -18.25
CA ALA A 82 8.64 10.40 -19.00
C ALA A 82 9.13 9.36 -20.00
N VAL A 83 8.52 8.18 -19.95
CA VAL A 83 8.74 7.12 -20.94
C VAL A 83 7.73 7.32 -22.07
N TRP A 84 8.24 7.43 -23.30
CA TRP A 84 7.45 7.72 -24.48
C TRP A 84 7.26 6.49 -25.36
N ASP A 85 6.05 6.32 -25.90
CA ASP A 85 5.75 5.39 -26.98
C ASP A 85 4.97 6.13 -28.07
N HIS A 86 5.47 6.12 -29.31
CA HIS A 86 4.87 6.86 -30.43
C HIS A 86 4.55 8.34 -30.11
N ASP A 87 5.45 9.03 -29.40
CA ASP A 87 5.29 10.41 -28.94
C ASP A 87 4.11 10.66 -27.97
N VAL A 88 3.61 9.57 -27.37
CA VAL A 88 2.58 9.58 -26.34
C VAL A 88 3.13 9.00 -25.04
N THR A 89 2.71 9.54 -23.92
CA THR A 89 2.93 8.97 -22.59
C THR A 89 1.70 9.16 -21.73
N GLN A 90 1.54 8.35 -20.69
CA GLN A 90 0.49 8.53 -19.69
C GLN A 90 1.11 8.82 -18.34
N VAL A 91 0.54 9.77 -17.62
CA VAL A 91 0.99 10.19 -16.30
C VAL A 91 -0.18 10.30 -15.34
N ALA A 92 0.08 9.98 -14.07
CA ALA A 92 -0.82 10.31 -12.97
C ALA A 92 -0.21 11.43 -12.14
N LEU A 93 -0.99 12.49 -11.91
CA LEU A 93 -0.60 13.63 -11.09
C LEU A 93 -1.14 13.47 -9.68
N TRP A 94 -0.29 13.84 -8.71
CA TRP A 94 -0.63 13.87 -7.30
C TRP A 94 -1.69 14.94 -6.99
N ASP A 95 -2.74 14.50 -6.30
CA ASP A 95 -3.77 15.38 -5.75
C ASP A 95 -3.57 15.54 -4.24
N SER A 96 -3.34 16.78 -3.82
CA SER A 96 -3.14 17.13 -2.41
C SER A 96 -4.43 17.08 -1.60
N GLU A 97 -5.60 17.19 -2.23
CA GLU A 97 -6.89 17.11 -1.54
C GLU A 97 -7.21 15.66 -1.15
N THR A 98 -6.93 14.71 -2.04
CA THR A 98 -7.18 13.28 -1.80
C THR A 98 -5.97 12.53 -1.26
N ASN A 99 -4.77 13.13 -1.29
CA ASN A 99 -3.51 12.48 -0.92
C ASN A 99 -3.25 11.21 -1.77
N GLU A 100 -3.63 11.27 -3.05
CA GLU A 100 -3.53 10.13 -3.97
C GLU A 100 -3.20 10.61 -5.40
N PHE A 101 -2.66 9.70 -6.21
CA PHE A 101 -2.50 9.92 -7.65
C PHE A 101 -3.84 9.67 -8.37
N SER A 102 -4.67 10.70 -8.44
CA SER A 102 -6.07 10.59 -8.91
C SER A 102 -6.36 11.35 -10.21
N GLN A 103 -5.43 12.19 -10.68
CA GLN A 103 -5.59 12.94 -11.92
C GLN A 103 -4.76 12.31 -13.04
N PHE A 104 -5.40 11.73 -14.03
CA PHE A 104 -4.71 11.01 -15.11
C PHE A 104 -4.69 11.83 -16.40
N TYR A 105 -3.54 11.83 -17.07
CA TYR A 105 -3.33 12.57 -18.31
C TYR A 105 -2.59 11.70 -19.33
N GLU A 106 -3.05 11.76 -20.57
CA GLU A 106 -2.28 11.42 -21.76
C GLU A 106 -1.54 12.67 -22.21
N VAL A 107 -0.22 12.57 -22.32
CA VAL A 107 0.65 13.64 -22.80
C VAL A 107 1.15 13.27 -24.18
N VAL A 108 0.86 14.11 -25.17
CA VAL A 108 1.33 13.98 -26.54
C VAL A 108 2.38 15.06 -26.79
N ARG A 109 3.56 14.67 -27.26
CA ARG A 109 4.57 15.64 -27.71
C ARG A 109 4.47 15.80 -29.23
N ALA A 110 4.36 17.03 -29.70
CA ALA A 110 4.37 17.34 -31.13
C ALA A 110 4.97 18.72 -31.37
N ASN A 111 5.87 18.84 -32.35
CA ASN A 111 6.49 20.10 -32.75
C ASN A 111 7.14 20.87 -31.59
N GLY A 112 7.74 20.15 -30.62
CA GLY A 112 8.37 20.75 -29.44
C GLY A 112 7.41 21.27 -28.38
N ASN A 113 6.10 21.00 -28.51
CA ASN A 113 5.08 21.33 -27.52
C ASN A 113 4.48 20.07 -26.90
N TYR A 114 3.95 20.21 -25.69
CA TYR A 114 3.21 19.16 -24.99
C TYR A 114 1.73 19.47 -24.99
N TYR A 115 0.93 18.45 -25.27
CA TYR A 115 -0.53 18.52 -25.26
C TYR A 115 -1.07 17.53 -24.24
N TYR A 116 -1.99 17.99 -23.40
CA TYR A 116 -2.53 17.20 -22.30
C TYR A 116 -3.98 16.85 -22.56
N ARG A 117 -4.30 15.57 -22.44
CA ARG A 117 -5.66 15.06 -22.55
C ARG A 117 -6.00 14.32 -21.26
N PRO A 118 -7.06 14.71 -20.53
CA PRO A 118 -7.47 14.00 -19.32
C PRO A 118 -7.94 12.58 -19.65
N LEU A 119 -7.66 11.66 -18.73
CA LEU A 119 -8.11 10.28 -18.76
C LEU A 119 -8.93 9.97 -17.49
N ASP A 120 -9.91 9.09 -17.61
CA ASP A 120 -10.65 8.59 -16.44
C ASP A 120 -9.81 7.60 -15.62
N ARG A 121 -8.89 6.90 -16.29
CA ARG A 121 -7.95 5.93 -15.70
C ARG A 121 -6.74 5.76 -16.61
N LEU A 122 -5.61 5.37 -16.02
CA LEU A 122 -4.46 4.90 -16.79
C LEU A 122 -4.83 3.62 -17.55
N THR A 123 -4.40 3.54 -18.80
CA THR A 123 -4.46 2.31 -19.60
C THR A 123 -3.11 1.59 -19.61
N TRP A 124 -2.02 2.32 -19.34
CA TRP A 124 -0.70 1.76 -19.21
C TRP A 124 -0.34 1.47 -17.74
N PRO A 125 0.45 0.42 -17.47
CA PRO A 125 0.90 0.12 -16.12
C PRO A 125 1.81 1.23 -15.58
N ILE A 126 1.77 1.48 -14.27
CA ILE A 126 2.67 2.44 -13.63
C ILE A 126 4.09 1.87 -13.65
N LEU A 127 5.06 2.70 -14.01
CA LEU A 127 6.47 2.37 -13.95
C LEU A 127 6.88 2.16 -12.50
N THR A 128 7.14 0.91 -12.14
CA THR A 128 7.47 0.47 -10.77
C THR A 128 8.93 0.05 -10.62
N HIS A 129 9.68 0.02 -11.73
CA HIS A 129 11.03 -0.50 -11.81
C HIS A 129 11.94 0.47 -12.57
N GLY A 130 13.20 0.54 -12.11
CA GLY A 130 14.19 1.54 -12.52
C GLY A 130 14.90 2.07 -11.28
N GLU A 131 16.23 2.17 -11.30
CA GLU A 131 17.02 2.39 -10.09
C GLU A 131 16.86 3.78 -9.45
N ASP A 132 16.27 4.76 -10.15
CA ASP A 132 16.13 6.12 -9.64
C ASP A 132 14.78 6.75 -10.04
N LEU A 133 13.65 6.20 -9.58
CA LEU A 133 12.39 6.96 -9.64
C LEU A 133 12.39 7.97 -8.47
N PRO A 134 12.56 9.27 -8.73
CA PRO A 134 12.50 10.26 -7.66
C PRO A 134 11.10 10.30 -7.05
N ASP A 135 11.02 10.65 -5.77
CA ASP A 135 9.75 10.95 -5.11
C ASP A 135 9.16 12.21 -5.76
N SER A 136 8.29 11.98 -6.73
CA SER A 136 7.85 12.98 -7.69
C SER A 136 6.32 13.08 -7.67
N PRO A 137 5.78 14.29 -7.94
CA PRO A 137 4.34 14.51 -8.02
C PRO A 137 3.71 13.85 -9.26
N LEU A 138 4.50 13.20 -10.12
CA LEU A 138 4.05 12.44 -11.27
C LEU A 138 4.40 10.96 -11.13
N ARG A 139 3.43 10.08 -11.38
CA ARG A 139 3.72 8.68 -11.71
C ARG A 139 3.72 8.52 -13.21
N PHE A 140 4.83 8.05 -13.73
CA PHE A 140 4.99 7.70 -15.13
C PHE A 140 4.50 6.27 -15.38
N THR A 141 4.14 6.01 -16.62
CA THR A 141 3.72 4.68 -17.06
C THR A 141 4.82 4.00 -17.87
N GLU A 142 4.81 2.67 -17.86
CA GLU A 142 5.73 1.85 -18.63
C GLU A 142 5.11 1.46 -19.98
N THR A 143 5.95 1.30 -21.00
CA THR A 143 5.50 0.77 -22.29
C THR A 143 5.33 -0.74 -22.22
N GLU A 144 4.44 -1.30 -23.06
CA GLU A 144 4.28 -2.77 -23.12
C GLU A 144 5.59 -3.50 -23.45
N ALA A 145 6.45 -2.87 -24.26
CA ALA A 145 7.75 -3.43 -24.64
C ALA A 145 8.72 -3.51 -23.44
N MET A 146 8.79 -2.45 -22.63
CA MET A 146 9.58 -2.44 -21.39
C MET A 146 9.05 -3.47 -20.39
N ARG A 147 7.73 -3.55 -20.24
CA ARG A 147 7.12 -4.56 -19.37
C ARG A 147 7.45 -5.99 -19.82
N LYS A 148 7.37 -6.29 -21.11
CA LYS A 148 7.68 -7.63 -21.66
C LYS A 148 9.16 -8.01 -21.53
N THR A 149 10.06 -7.03 -21.52
CA THR A 149 11.49 -7.28 -21.30
C THR A 149 11.75 -7.54 -19.81
N TRP A 150 11.22 -6.68 -18.93
CA TRP A 150 11.31 -6.87 -17.48
C TRP A 150 10.68 -8.19 -17.00
N LEU A 151 9.49 -8.55 -17.48
CA LEU A 151 8.85 -9.83 -17.13
C LEU A 151 9.73 -11.02 -17.51
N ARG A 152 10.34 -11.00 -18.70
CA ARG A 152 11.24 -12.07 -19.15
C ARG A 152 12.47 -12.16 -18.26
N GLU A 153 13.09 -11.04 -17.89
CA GLU A 153 14.24 -11.03 -16.99
C GLU A 153 13.89 -11.60 -15.61
N LYS A 154 12.75 -11.18 -15.04
CA LYS A 154 12.25 -11.68 -13.76
C LYS A 154 11.93 -13.16 -13.78
N GLU A 155 11.37 -13.68 -14.88
CA GLU A 155 11.14 -15.10 -15.05
C GLU A 155 12.44 -15.90 -15.04
N HIS A 156 13.48 -15.42 -15.74
CA HIS A 156 14.80 -16.08 -15.74
C HIS A 156 15.43 -16.07 -14.34
N GLU A 157 15.38 -14.93 -13.64
CA GLU A 157 15.88 -14.81 -12.27
C GLU A 157 15.15 -15.79 -11.32
N ASN A 158 13.82 -15.82 -11.37
CA ASN A 158 13.02 -16.73 -10.54
C ASN A 158 13.32 -18.22 -10.84
N TRP A 159 13.47 -18.59 -12.11
CA TRP A 159 13.85 -19.95 -12.50
C TRP A 159 15.23 -20.34 -11.97
N THR A 160 16.20 -19.42 -11.95
CA THR A 160 17.53 -19.70 -11.38
C THR A 160 17.46 -19.95 -9.88
N ILE A 161 16.72 -19.12 -9.13
CA ILE A 161 16.53 -19.28 -7.67
C ILE A 161 15.86 -20.62 -7.35
N LEU A 162 14.81 -20.98 -8.09
CA LEU A 162 14.10 -22.25 -7.91
C LEU A 162 15.02 -23.45 -8.18
N ARG A 163 15.81 -23.40 -9.26
CA ARG A 163 16.77 -24.48 -9.59
C ARG A 163 17.85 -24.63 -8.53
N ASP A 164 18.38 -23.51 -8.03
CA ASP A 164 19.39 -23.51 -6.97
C ASP A 164 18.81 -24.06 -5.66
N ALA A 165 17.56 -23.76 -5.33
CA ALA A 165 16.87 -24.32 -4.17
C ALA A 165 16.65 -25.84 -4.28
N MET A 166 16.29 -26.35 -5.46
CA MET A 166 16.15 -27.80 -5.70
C MET A 166 17.49 -28.54 -5.61
N THR A 167 18.56 -27.89 -6.04
CA THR A 167 19.92 -28.46 -6.02
C THR A 167 20.51 -28.47 -4.60
N LYS A 168 20.09 -27.53 -3.74
CA LYS A 168 20.52 -27.45 -2.32
C LYS A 168 19.72 -28.32 -1.34
N ARG A 169 19.02 -29.37 -1.80
CA ARG A 169 18.30 -30.30 -0.89
C ARG A 169 19.28 -30.90 0.12
N PRO A 170 19.08 -30.75 1.45
CA PRO A 170 20.03 -31.26 2.44
C PRO A 170 19.96 -32.79 2.49
N GLU A 171 20.96 -33.42 1.89
CA GLU A 171 21.38 -34.78 2.22
C GLU A 171 21.96 -34.76 3.62
N ASN A 172 21.12 -34.91 4.66
CA ASN A 172 21.48 -35.30 6.02
C ASN A 172 20.21 -35.45 6.88
N GLU A 173 19.53 -36.59 6.75
CA GLU A 173 18.60 -37.07 7.78
C GLU A 173 19.09 -38.45 8.25
N PRO A 174 19.67 -38.58 9.46
CA PRO A 174 20.12 -39.88 9.96
C PRO A 174 18.91 -40.74 10.33
N VAL A 175 18.78 -41.87 9.63
CA VAL A 175 17.78 -42.91 9.86
C VAL A 175 17.89 -43.44 11.30
N GLN A 176 16.93 -43.11 12.16
CA GLN A 176 16.73 -43.83 13.42
C GLN A 176 15.97 -45.12 13.15
N LYS A 177 16.64 -46.25 13.37
CA LYS A 177 16.09 -47.60 13.27
C LYS A 177 15.48 -47.99 14.64
N PRO A 178 14.31 -48.66 14.67
CA PRO A 178 13.61 -49.03 15.90
C PRO A 178 14.36 -50.07 16.75
#